data_AF-A0A937WRN2-F1
#
_entry.id   AF-A0A937WRN2-F1
#
_cell.length_a   1.000
_cell.length_b   1.000
_cell.length_c   1.000
_cell.angle_alpha   90.00
_cell.angle_beta   90.00
_cell.angle_gamma   90.00
#
_symmetry.space_group_name_H-M   'P 1'
#
loop_
_entity.id
_entity.type
_entity.pdbx_description
1 polymer ?
#
loop_
_entity_poly.entity_id
_entity_poly.type
_entity_poly.pdbx_seq_one_letter_code
_entity_poly.pdbx_strand_id
1 'polypeptide(L)'
;HIVKSIVRVLRLNEDLAETIALAHDIGHPPFGHAGEEALHSIMKDHGGFNHNIQGLRVVDLLEERYPNFKGLNLSWEVREGIAKHITSLNQYSLVNIQLEPDSLPTLEAQVVDIADEIAYDTHDLDDGITSNLIDDKELEKVELWHRISTGFTSKNLNLSKEIMKYQIIRVLIDIQVRDLINNSEQNIKNFNIKTIEDVRKCKNRLISFSDKMKEEKKPLKEFLTKNLYNHYKVVRMSDKAKRFIKELFEIYISKPEQLPYSTQKRINLEGSYRAVCDYIAGMTDRYALEEYKKLFDPLVKV
;
A
#
# COMPACT_ATOMS: atom_id res chain seq x y z
N HIS A 1 7.49 10.16 -6.17
CA HIS A 1 8.10 10.64 -7.43
C HIS A 1 7.42 10.09 -8.69
N ILE A 2 7.16 8.77 -8.78
CA ILE A 2 6.51 8.14 -9.94
C ILE A 2 5.17 8.81 -10.28
N VAL A 3 4.31 9.01 -9.27
CA VAL A 3 3.02 9.73 -9.41
C VAL A 3 3.17 11.07 -10.11
N LYS A 4 4.02 11.96 -9.58
CA LYS A 4 4.28 13.30 -10.15
C LYS A 4 4.69 13.25 -11.62
N SER A 5 5.55 12.31 -11.99
CA SER A 5 5.97 12.16 -13.38
C SER A 5 4.80 11.80 -14.31
N ILE A 6 3.94 10.89 -13.89
CA ILE A 6 2.78 10.45 -14.69
C ILE A 6 1.74 11.56 -14.79
N VAL A 7 1.34 12.17 -13.67
CA VAL A 7 0.28 13.19 -13.66
C VAL A 7 0.64 14.42 -14.45
N ARG A 8 1.91 14.85 -14.44
CA ARG A 8 2.37 16.00 -15.22
C ARG A 8 2.28 15.76 -16.72
N VAL A 9 2.64 14.56 -17.17
CA VAL A 9 2.55 14.22 -18.60
C VAL A 9 1.10 14.11 -19.04
N LEU A 10 0.26 13.47 -18.22
CA LEU A 10 -1.18 13.34 -18.48
C LEU A 10 -1.98 14.63 -18.21
N ARG A 11 -1.34 15.69 -17.69
CA ARG A 11 -1.95 16.99 -17.34
C ARG A 11 -3.10 16.86 -16.33
N LEU A 12 -2.94 15.96 -15.35
CA LEU A 12 -3.86 15.75 -14.25
C LEU A 12 -3.53 16.69 -13.08
N ASN A 13 -4.38 16.71 -12.05
CA ASN A 13 -4.18 17.52 -10.86
C ASN A 13 -3.04 16.95 -9.98
N GLU A 14 -1.91 17.66 -9.95
CA GLU A 14 -0.72 17.25 -9.20
C GLU A 14 -0.96 17.24 -7.68
N ASP A 15 -1.67 18.25 -7.15
CA ASP A 15 -1.91 18.40 -5.72
C ASP A 15 -2.81 17.28 -5.19
N LEU A 16 -3.87 16.94 -5.93
CA LEU A 16 -4.75 15.83 -5.59
C LEU A 16 -3.99 14.51 -5.57
N ALA A 17 -3.25 14.22 -6.64
CA ALA A 17 -2.50 12.97 -6.75
C ALA A 17 -1.38 12.86 -5.71
N GLU A 18 -0.67 13.95 -5.41
CA GLU A 18 0.34 13.97 -4.36
C GLU A 18 -0.29 13.77 -2.98
N THR A 19 -1.42 14.43 -2.70
CA THR A 19 -2.12 14.27 -1.42
C THR A 19 -2.60 12.83 -1.23
N ILE A 20 -3.19 12.21 -2.25
CA ILE A 20 -3.59 10.79 -2.21
C ILE A 20 -2.34 9.91 -2.03
N ALA A 21 -1.26 10.16 -2.75
CA ALA A 21 -0.01 9.40 -2.62
C ALA A 21 0.65 9.54 -1.24
N LEU A 22 0.47 10.65 -0.54
CA LEU A 22 0.95 10.79 0.84
C LEU A 22 0.03 10.08 1.84
N ALA A 23 -1.27 9.97 1.52
CA ALA A 23 -2.28 9.45 2.42
C ALA A 23 -2.59 7.95 2.24
N HIS A 24 -2.23 7.32 1.11
CA HIS A 24 -2.70 5.97 0.78
C HIS A 24 -2.31 4.89 1.81
N ASP A 25 -1.14 5.04 2.44
CA ASP A 25 -0.61 4.03 3.37
C ASP A 25 -0.82 4.36 4.85
N ILE A 26 -1.47 5.47 5.19
CA ILE A 26 -1.61 5.90 6.60
C ILE A 26 -2.47 4.95 7.44
N GLY A 27 -3.19 4.03 6.81
CA GLY A 27 -3.99 3.00 7.47
C GLY A 27 -3.28 1.65 7.63
N HIS A 28 -2.05 1.50 7.13
CA HIS A 28 -1.30 0.26 7.31
C HIS A 28 -0.93 0.03 8.78
N PRO A 29 -1.19 -1.17 9.33
CA PRO A 29 -0.73 -1.51 10.66
C PRO A 29 0.78 -1.81 10.66
N PRO A 30 1.40 -1.94 11.86
CA PRO A 30 2.77 -2.42 11.97
C PRO A 30 3.01 -3.71 11.19
N PHE A 31 4.20 -3.84 10.62
CA PHE A 31 4.66 -4.98 9.84
C PHE A 31 3.91 -5.17 8.50
N GLY A 32 3.29 -4.10 7.98
CA GLY A 32 2.69 -4.06 6.64
C GLY A 32 1.62 -5.15 6.43
N HIS A 33 1.71 -5.90 5.33
CA HIS A 33 0.74 -6.94 4.98
C HIS A 33 0.58 -8.01 6.06
N ALA A 34 1.64 -8.37 6.78
CA ALA A 34 1.55 -9.36 7.86
C ALA A 34 0.67 -8.87 9.01
N GLY A 35 0.78 -7.58 9.37
CA GLY A 35 -0.08 -6.95 10.37
C GLY A 35 -1.52 -6.82 9.89
N GLU A 36 -1.72 -6.48 8.62
CA GLU A 36 -3.06 -6.40 8.03
C GLU A 36 -3.75 -7.76 8.04
N GLU A 37 -3.08 -8.83 7.60
CA GLU A 37 -3.62 -10.19 7.63
C GLU A 37 -3.98 -10.62 9.06
N ALA A 38 -3.14 -10.28 10.05
CA ALA A 38 -3.39 -10.58 11.44
C ALA A 38 -4.66 -9.87 11.95
N LEU A 39 -4.75 -8.54 11.78
CA LEU A 39 -5.91 -7.77 12.19
C LEU A 39 -7.16 -8.16 11.41
N HIS A 40 -7.05 -8.46 10.12
CA HIS A 40 -8.15 -8.95 9.30
C HIS A 40 -8.72 -10.26 9.86
N SER A 41 -7.86 -11.22 10.21
CA SER A 41 -8.29 -12.48 10.81
C SER A 41 -8.93 -12.27 12.19
N ILE A 42 -8.37 -11.40 13.04
CA ILE A 42 -8.87 -11.14 14.40
C ILE A 42 -10.22 -10.40 14.36
N MET A 43 -10.37 -9.46 13.43
CA MET A 43 -11.55 -8.60 13.33
C MET A 43 -12.68 -9.21 12.49
N LYS A 44 -12.53 -10.43 11.98
CA LYS A 44 -13.51 -11.07 11.06
C LYS A 44 -14.96 -10.98 11.56
N ASP A 45 -15.18 -11.24 12.85
CA ASP A 45 -16.52 -11.21 13.48
C ASP A 45 -16.80 -9.87 14.21
N HIS A 46 -15.94 -8.88 14.03
CA HIS A 46 -15.94 -7.58 14.71
C HIS A 46 -15.86 -6.40 13.72
N GLY A 47 -16.44 -6.58 12.52
CA GLY A 47 -16.51 -5.57 11.46
C GLY A 47 -15.34 -5.59 10.46
N GLY A 48 -14.34 -6.45 10.65
CA GLY A 48 -13.20 -6.63 9.75
C GLY A 48 -12.11 -5.57 9.88
N PHE A 49 -11.03 -5.78 9.13
CA PHE A 49 -9.94 -4.82 8.96
C PHE A 49 -9.50 -4.79 7.50
N ASN A 50 -9.21 -3.58 7.02
CA ASN A 50 -8.66 -3.27 5.71
C ASN A 50 -7.89 -1.95 5.84
N HIS A 51 -6.66 -1.87 5.33
CA HIS A 51 -5.83 -0.68 5.50
C HIS A 51 -6.43 0.58 4.86
N ASN A 52 -7.12 0.49 3.71
CA ASN A 52 -7.73 1.66 3.07
C ASN A 52 -8.88 2.23 3.91
N ILE A 53 -9.73 1.34 4.46
CA ILE A 53 -10.77 1.73 5.43
C ILE A 53 -10.14 2.33 6.69
N GLN A 54 -9.04 1.75 7.17
CA GLN A 54 -8.34 2.31 8.32
C GLN A 54 -7.77 3.69 8.02
N GLY A 55 -7.23 3.92 6.81
CA GLY A 55 -6.74 5.22 6.37
C GLY A 55 -7.85 6.27 6.37
N LEU A 56 -9.04 5.91 5.89
CA LEU A 56 -10.23 6.74 5.99
C LEU A 56 -10.60 7.05 7.45
N ARG A 57 -10.59 6.05 8.34
CA ARG A 57 -10.82 6.26 9.77
C ARG A 57 -9.79 7.22 10.38
N VAL A 58 -8.53 7.11 9.98
CA VAL A 58 -7.47 8.02 10.44
C VAL A 58 -7.81 9.47 10.09
N VAL A 59 -8.12 9.74 8.82
CA VAL A 59 -8.38 11.12 8.35
C VAL A 59 -9.75 11.65 8.69
N ASP A 60 -10.73 10.80 9.01
CA ASP A 60 -12.10 11.23 9.32
C ASP A 60 -12.38 11.25 10.83
N LEU A 61 -11.71 10.41 11.63
CA LEU A 61 -12.11 10.15 13.01
C LEU A 61 -10.96 10.15 14.02
N LEU A 62 -9.83 9.52 13.71
CA LEU A 62 -8.81 9.22 14.72
C LEU A 62 -7.80 10.35 14.92
N GLU A 63 -7.46 11.11 13.88
CA GLU A 63 -6.62 12.30 14.04
C GLU A 63 -7.41 13.42 14.73
N GLU A 64 -6.82 14.00 15.78
CA GLU A 64 -7.41 15.09 16.55
C GLU A 64 -6.45 16.29 16.50
N ARG A 65 -6.52 17.06 15.41
CA ARG A 65 -5.69 18.25 15.17
C ARG A 65 -6.48 19.57 15.21
N TYR A 66 -7.80 19.49 15.18
CA TYR A 66 -8.69 20.65 15.11
C TYR A 66 -9.69 20.61 16.28
N PRO A 67 -10.03 21.77 16.87
CA PRO A 67 -10.86 21.81 18.08
C PRO A 67 -12.35 21.51 17.83
N ASN A 68 -12.83 21.72 16.59
CA ASN A 68 -14.26 21.77 16.30
C ASN A 68 -14.80 20.53 15.58
N PHE A 69 -13.93 19.64 15.10
CA PHE A 69 -14.30 18.44 14.37
C PHE A 69 -13.21 17.37 14.52
N LYS A 70 -13.59 16.11 14.36
CA LYS A 70 -12.66 14.98 14.30
C LYS A 70 -12.04 14.84 12.92
N GLY A 71 -10.86 14.20 12.86
CA GLY A 71 -10.14 13.99 11.64
C GLY A 71 -9.49 15.27 11.10
N LEU A 72 -9.17 15.23 9.81
CA LEU A 72 -8.46 16.26 9.08
C LEU A 72 -9.37 17.04 8.12
N ASN A 73 -10.64 16.62 7.97
CA ASN A 73 -11.62 17.23 7.06
C ASN A 73 -11.07 17.38 5.62
N LEU A 74 -10.49 16.29 5.10
CA LEU A 74 -9.96 16.25 3.75
C LEU A 74 -11.09 16.35 2.72
N SER A 75 -10.75 16.82 1.51
CA SER A 75 -11.73 16.88 0.42
C SER A 75 -12.25 15.48 0.07
N TRP A 76 -13.43 15.46 -0.54
CA TRP A 76 -14.08 14.20 -0.91
C TRP A 76 -13.21 13.38 -1.87
N GLU A 77 -12.54 14.03 -2.82
CA GLU A 77 -11.69 13.40 -3.84
C GLU A 77 -10.45 12.74 -3.23
N VAL A 78 -9.87 13.36 -2.19
CA VAL A 78 -8.75 12.75 -1.45
C VAL A 78 -9.22 11.50 -0.72
N ARG A 79 -10.39 11.57 -0.07
CA ARG A 79 -10.99 10.43 0.63
C ARG A 79 -11.34 9.29 -0.33
N GLU A 80 -11.92 9.61 -1.50
CA GLU A 80 -12.14 8.63 -2.57
C GLU A 80 -10.82 7.96 -3.00
N GLY A 81 -9.76 8.74 -3.18
CA GLY A 81 -8.43 8.22 -3.50
C GLY A 81 -7.85 7.28 -2.45
N ILE A 82 -8.02 7.61 -1.15
CA ILE A 82 -7.59 6.75 -0.03
C ILE A 82 -8.40 5.45 0.02
N ALA A 83 -9.71 5.52 -0.26
CA ALA A 83 -10.56 4.34 -0.24
C ALA A 83 -10.11 3.27 -1.25
N LYS A 84 -9.45 3.65 -2.34
CA LYS A 84 -9.15 2.76 -3.48
C LYS A 84 -10.43 2.02 -3.95
N HIS A 85 -10.27 0.95 -4.75
CA HIS A 85 -11.38 0.07 -5.15
C HIS A 85 -11.73 -0.91 -4.01
N ILE A 86 -12.36 -0.45 -2.93
CA ILE A 86 -12.95 -1.37 -1.94
C ILE A 86 -14.21 -1.97 -2.55
N THR A 87 -14.12 -3.22 -2.97
CA THR A 87 -15.17 -3.96 -3.67
C THR A 87 -16.29 -4.49 -2.76
N SER A 88 -16.17 -4.34 -1.43
CA SER A 88 -17.15 -4.88 -0.47
C SER A 88 -17.92 -3.80 0.28
N LEU A 89 -19.21 -3.67 -0.06
CA LEU A 89 -20.18 -2.78 0.59
C LEU A 89 -20.24 -2.92 2.12
N ASN A 90 -19.93 -4.11 2.66
CA ASN A 90 -19.98 -4.36 4.11
C ASN A 90 -18.92 -3.56 4.89
N GLN A 91 -17.79 -3.25 4.28
CA GLN A 91 -16.68 -2.54 4.94
C GLN A 91 -16.94 -1.04 5.10
N TYR A 92 -17.85 -0.48 4.29
CA TYR A 92 -18.23 0.94 4.36
C TYR A 92 -19.06 1.27 5.60
N SER A 93 -19.71 0.29 6.25
CA SER A 93 -20.46 0.54 7.49
C SER A 93 -19.59 1.11 8.64
N LEU A 94 -18.26 0.93 8.57
CA LEU A 94 -17.31 1.41 9.55
C LEU A 94 -16.92 2.88 9.39
N VAL A 95 -17.24 3.49 8.24
CA VAL A 95 -16.92 4.89 7.95
C VAL A 95 -18.11 5.52 7.25
N ASN A 96 -18.64 6.60 7.80
CA ASN A 96 -19.83 7.26 7.27
C ASN A 96 -19.47 8.09 6.02
N ILE A 97 -19.09 7.41 4.94
CA ILE A 97 -18.72 8.05 3.68
C ILE A 97 -19.75 7.73 2.62
N GLN A 98 -20.35 8.79 2.08
CA GLN A 98 -21.06 8.77 0.81
C GLN A 98 -20.01 8.65 -0.32
N LEU A 99 -19.37 7.49 -0.42
CA LEU A 99 -18.59 7.14 -1.61
C LEU A 99 -19.53 6.57 -2.67
N GLU A 100 -19.09 6.64 -3.92
CA GLU A 100 -19.74 6.01 -5.06
C GLU A 100 -18.94 4.76 -5.45
N PRO A 101 -19.05 3.64 -4.70
CA PRO A 101 -18.21 2.46 -4.88
C PRO A 101 -18.40 1.76 -6.23
N ASP A 102 -19.54 2.01 -6.88
CA ASP A 102 -19.86 1.47 -8.21
C ASP A 102 -19.31 2.34 -9.36
N SER A 103 -18.63 3.45 -9.04
CA SER A 103 -18.02 4.35 -10.01
C SER A 103 -16.50 4.24 -10.01
N LEU A 104 -15.87 4.52 -11.15
CA LEU A 104 -14.41 4.62 -11.18
C LEU A 104 -13.96 5.91 -10.49
N PRO A 105 -12.88 5.85 -9.68
CA PRO A 105 -12.35 7.03 -9.02
C PRO A 105 -11.67 7.95 -10.03
N THR A 106 -11.30 9.14 -9.58
CA THR A 106 -10.50 10.11 -10.35
C THR A 106 -9.29 9.48 -11.05
N LEU A 107 -8.85 10.07 -12.17
CA LEU A 107 -7.66 9.60 -12.89
C LEU A 107 -6.43 9.69 -11.99
N GLU A 108 -6.36 10.69 -11.13
CA GLU A 108 -5.34 10.90 -10.10
C GLU A 108 -5.26 9.71 -9.15
N ALA A 109 -6.39 9.27 -8.57
CA ALA A 109 -6.43 8.09 -7.73
C ALA A 109 -6.02 6.82 -8.49
N GLN A 110 -6.41 6.69 -9.76
CA GLN A 110 -5.98 5.57 -10.59
C GLN A 110 -4.47 5.58 -10.88
N VAL A 111 -3.86 6.76 -11.07
CA VAL A 111 -2.41 6.91 -11.20
C VAL A 111 -1.71 6.51 -9.91
N VAL A 112 -2.19 6.96 -8.75
CA VAL A 112 -1.56 6.63 -7.46
C VAL A 112 -1.52 5.11 -7.25
N ASP A 113 -2.64 4.42 -7.50
CA ASP A 113 -2.74 2.98 -7.30
C ASP A 113 -1.78 2.17 -8.18
N ILE A 114 -1.62 2.54 -9.47
CA ILE A 114 -0.66 1.84 -10.34
C ILE A 114 0.78 2.28 -10.05
N ALA A 115 1.01 3.54 -9.67
CA ALA A 115 2.33 4.01 -9.29
C ALA A 115 2.84 3.33 -8.01
N ASP A 116 1.93 3.04 -7.08
CA ASP A 116 2.16 2.23 -5.88
C ASP A 116 2.58 0.80 -6.28
N GLU A 117 1.85 0.13 -7.19
CA GLU A 117 2.27 -1.18 -7.71
C GLU A 117 3.68 -1.15 -8.35
N ILE A 118 4.01 -0.12 -9.15
CA ILE A 118 5.36 0.02 -9.73
C ILE A 118 6.42 0.19 -8.64
N ALA A 119 6.15 1.06 -7.66
CA ALA A 119 7.08 1.32 -6.57
C ALA A 119 7.32 0.05 -5.74
N TYR A 120 6.23 -0.64 -5.37
CA TYR A 120 6.26 -1.88 -4.62
C TYR A 120 7.06 -2.97 -5.35
N ASP A 121 6.72 -3.30 -6.61
CA ASP A 121 7.41 -4.32 -7.40
C ASP A 121 8.92 -4.04 -7.52
N THR A 122 9.29 -2.76 -7.68
CA THR A 122 10.69 -2.37 -7.92
C THR A 122 11.51 -2.24 -6.64
N HIS A 123 10.92 -1.78 -5.54
CA HIS A 123 11.56 -1.76 -4.23
C HIS A 123 11.76 -3.18 -3.69
N ASP A 124 10.76 -4.05 -3.81
CA ASP A 124 10.88 -5.44 -3.36
C ASP A 124 11.95 -6.19 -4.15
N LEU A 125 12.05 -5.93 -5.46
CA LEU A 125 13.16 -6.43 -6.27
C LEU A 125 14.52 -5.90 -5.78
N ASP A 126 14.63 -4.60 -5.50
CA ASP A 126 15.86 -3.98 -4.99
C ASP A 126 16.30 -4.59 -3.65
N ASP A 127 15.37 -4.69 -2.71
CA ASP A 127 15.57 -5.23 -1.37
C ASP A 127 15.89 -6.71 -1.43
N GLY A 128 15.19 -7.48 -2.25
CA GLY A 128 15.43 -8.90 -2.44
C GLY A 128 16.83 -9.21 -2.97
N ILE A 129 17.34 -8.39 -3.91
CA ILE A 129 18.72 -8.49 -4.42
C ILE A 129 19.70 -8.06 -3.33
N THR A 130 19.48 -6.90 -2.70
CA THR A 130 20.38 -6.31 -1.70
C THR A 130 20.54 -7.21 -0.46
N SER A 131 19.48 -7.87 -0.04
CA SER A 131 19.46 -8.80 1.08
C SER A 131 19.92 -10.22 0.73
N ASN A 132 20.33 -10.47 -0.53
CA ASN A 132 20.71 -11.77 -1.07
C ASN A 132 19.62 -12.84 -0.85
N LEU A 133 18.35 -12.44 -0.87
CA LEU A 133 17.21 -13.37 -0.87
C LEU A 133 16.90 -13.87 -2.28
N ILE A 134 17.22 -13.05 -3.28
CA ILE A 134 17.09 -13.36 -4.69
C ILE A 134 18.44 -13.86 -5.24
N ASP A 135 18.40 -14.96 -6.01
CA ASP A 135 19.57 -15.44 -6.76
C ASP A 135 19.67 -14.68 -8.09
N ASP A 136 20.78 -13.96 -8.29
CA ASP A 136 21.11 -13.24 -9.53
C ASP A 136 20.94 -14.12 -10.78
N LYS A 137 21.32 -15.41 -10.72
CA LYS A 137 21.25 -16.33 -11.87
C LYS A 137 19.82 -16.72 -12.23
N GLU A 138 18.95 -16.83 -11.22
CA GLU A 138 17.53 -17.11 -11.46
C GLU A 138 16.83 -15.84 -11.95
N LEU A 139 17.20 -14.67 -11.43
CA LEU A 139 16.68 -13.39 -11.87
C LEU A 139 17.05 -13.10 -13.35
N GLU A 140 18.24 -13.49 -13.78
CA GLU A 140 18.68 -13.36 -15.18
C GLU A 140 17.85 -14.19 -16.17
N LYS A 141 17.02 -15.14 -15.69
CA LYS A 141 16.08 -15.88 -16.54
C LYS A 141 14.76 -15.11 -16.78
N VAL A 142 14.50 -14.06 -16.00
CA VAL A 142 13.33 -13.20 -16.20
C VAL A 142 13.59 -12.33 -17.42
N GLU A 143 12.79 -12.52 -18.48
CA GLU A 143 13.00 -11.88 -19.79
C GLU A 143 13.15 -10.35 -19.68
N LEU A 144 12.28 -9.71 -18.91
CA LEU A 144 12.30 -8.27 -18.73
C LEU A 144 13.61 -7.79 -18.09
N TRP A 145 14.12 -8.51 -17.09
CA TRP A 145 15.39 -8.22 -16.45
C TRP A 145 16.56 -8.46 -17.42
N HIS A 146 16.60 -9.63 -18.06
CA HIS A 146 17.65 -10.03 -19.00
C HIS A 146 17.81 -9.06 -20.17
N ARG A 147 16.69 -8.61 -20.75
CA ARG A 147 16.70 -7.64 -21.85
C ARG A 147 17.33 -6.31 -21.43
N ILE A 148 17.07 -5.87 -20.19
CA ILE A 148 17.62 -4.61 -19.67
C ILE A 148 19.10 -4.77 -19.31
N SER A 149 19.46 -5.86 -18.61
CA SER A 149 20.83 -6.14 -18.16
C SER A 149 21.81 -6.23 -19.35
N THR A 150 21.44 -6.96 -20.42
CA THR A 150 22.25 -7.11 -21.63
C THR A 150 22.48 -5.78 -22.37
N GLY A 151 21.54 -4.85 -22.29
CA GLY A 151 21.66 -3.49 -22.80
C GLY A 151 22.75 -2.64 -22.15
N PHE A 152 23.15 -2.97 -20.92
CA PHE A 152 24.28 -2.33 -20.22
C PHE A 152 25.61 -3.03 -20.51
N THR A 153 25.62 -4.36 -20.55
CA THR A 153 26.82 -5.15 -20.85
C THR A 153 27.35 -4.87 -22.26
N SER A 154 26.45 -4.79 -23.24
CA SER A 154 26.78 -4.48 -24.65
C SER A 154 27.41 -3.10 -24.85
N LYS A 155 27.23 -2.16 -23.91
CA LYS A 155 27.83 -0.82 -23.95
C LYS A 155 29.25 -0.78 -23.38
N ASN A 156 29.84 -1.93 -22.99
CA ASN A 156 31.17 -2.04 -22.37
C ASN A 156 31.35 -1.10 -21.16
N LEU A 157 30.28 -0.86 -20.40
CA LEU A 157 30.37 -0.05 -19.19
C LEU A 157 30.97 -0.92 -18.07
N ASN A 158 32.16 -0.56 -17.58
CA ASN A 158 32.77 -1.22 -16.43
C ASN A 158 32.11 -0.74 -15.13
N LEU A 159 30.87 -1.20 -14.87
CA LEU A 159 30.08 -0.84 -13.69
C LEU A 159 30.26 -1.86 -12.57
N SER A 160 30.23 -1.39 -11.33
CA SER A 160 30.06 -2.29 -10.18
C SER A 160 28.68 -2.96 -10.23
N LYS A 161 28.56 -4.14 -9.60
CA LYS A 161 27.27 -4.85 -9.49
C LYS A 161 26.17 -3.97 -8.88
N GLU A 162 26.53 -3.18 -7.87
CA GLU A 162 25.60 -2.29 -7.17
C GLU A 162 25.09 -1.18 -8.11
N ILE A 163 25.98 -0.53 -8.86
CA ILE A 163 25.57 0.49 -9.84
C ILE A 163 24.72 -0.14 -10.95
N MET A 164 25.10 -1.32 -11.43
CA MET A 164 24.35 -2.04 -12.46
C MET A 164 22.91 -2.34 -12.00
N LYS A 165 22.73 -2.84 -10.77
CA LYS A 165 21.43 -3.04 -10.14
C LYS A 165 20.58 -1.77 -10.18
N TYR A 166 21.09 -0.65 -9.67
CA TYR A 166 20.34 0.62 -9.66
C TYR A 166 19.99 1.11 -11.07
N GLN A 167 20.87 0.94 -12.05
CA GLN A 167 20.58 1.32 -13.44
C GLN A 167 19.49 0.43 -14.07
N ILE A 168 19.52 -0.88 -13.81
CA ILE A 168 18.50 -1.81 -14.30
C ILE A 168 17.14 -1.47 -13.70
N ILE A 169 17.05 -1.30 -12.37
CA ILE A 169 15.80 -0.92 -11.69
C ILE A 169 15.26 0.41 -12.22
N ARG A 170 16.13 1.40 -12.42
CA ARG A 170 15.73 2.69 -12.99
C ARG A 170 15.15 2.55 -14.39
N VAL A 171 15.77 1.75 -15.26
CA VAL A 171 15.25 1.50 -16.62
C VAL A 171 13.95 0.69 -16.57
N LEU A 172 13.83 -0.25 -15.63
CA LEU A 172 12.62 -1.02 -15.40
C LEU A 172 11.43 -0.11 -15.00
N ILE A 173 11.64 0.84 -14.09
CA ILE A 173 10.64 1.86 -13.74
C ILE A 173 10.29 2.71 -14.97
N ASP A 174 11.28 3.20 -15.69
CA ASP A 174 11.09 4.07 -16.86
C ASP A 174 10.29 3.40 -17.98
N ILE A 175 10.58 2.14 -18.32
CA ILE A 175 9.84 1.37 -19.33
C ILE A 175 8.37 1.21 -18.93
N GLN A 176 8.10 0.85 -17.67
CA GLN A 176 6.74 0.69 -17.17
C GLN A 176 5.97 2.02 -17.16
N VAL A 177 6.59 3.10 -16.67
CA VAL A 177 5.97 4.43 -16.61
C VAL A 177 5.66 4.96 -18.01
N ARG A 178 6.56 4.77 -18.99
CA ARG A 178 6.31 5.19 -20.38
C ARG A 178 5.16 4.42 -21.01
N ASP A 179 5.12 3.10 -20.84
CA ASP A 179 4.02 2.28 -21.34
C ASP A 179 2.69 2.73 -20.72
N LEU A 180 2.65 2.88 -19.40
CA LEU A 180 1.48 3.32 -18.66
C LEU A 180 0.95 4.66 -19.20
N ILE A 181 1.83 5.66 -19.35
CA ILE A 181 1.45 6.97 -19.89
C ILE A 181 0.87 6.83 -21.30
N ASN A 182 1.60 6.17 -22.21
CA ASN A 182 1.19 6.06 -23.61
C ASN A 182 -0.15 5.34 -23.76
N ASN A 183 -0.33 4.22 -23.05
CA ASN A 183 -1.57 3.46 -23.09
C ASN A 183 -2.73 4.23 -22.45
N SER A 184 -2.47 4.92 -21.34
CA SER A 184 -3.49 5.74 -20.65
C SER A 184 -3.95 6.91 -21.51
N GLU A 185 -3.04 7.60 -22.21
CA GLU A 185 -3.41 8.65 -23.16
C GLU A 185 -4.29 8.11 -24.29
N GLN A 186 -3.97 6.91 -24.80
CA GLN A 186 -4.78 6.26 -25.83
C GLN A 186 -6.17 5.91 -25.28
N ASN A 187 -6.27 5.36 -24.08
CA ASN A 187 -7.55 5.06 -23.44
C ASN A 187 -8.40 6.34 -23.29
N ILE A 188 -7.83 7.41 -22.72
CA ILE A 188 -8.52 8.69 -22.53
C ILE A 188 -9.06 9.24 -23.86
N LYS A 189 -8.27 9.16 -24.94
CA LYS A 189 -8.68 9.56 -26.29
C LYS A 189 -9.77 8.65 -26.86
N ASN A 190 -9.59 7.34 -26.78
CA ASN A 190 -10.50 6.35 -27.35
C ASN A 190 -11.89 6.36 -26.68
N PHE A 191 -11.93 6.59 -25.36
CA PHE A 191 -13.17 6.76 -24.61
C PHE A 191 -13.70 8.21 -24.62
N ASN A 192 -13.02 9.14 -25.30
CA ASN A 192 -13.41 10.54 -25.44
C ASN A 192 -13.72 11.22 -24.09
N ILE A 193 -12.86 10.98 -23.11
CA ILE A 193 -13.01 11.49 -21.74
C ILE A 193 -12.73 12.98 -21.71
N LYS A 194 -13.69 13.77 -21.21
CA LYS A 194 -13.58 15.23 -21.07
C LYS A 194 -13.87 15.73 -19.67
N THR A 195 -14.70 15.01 -18.91
CA THR A 195 -15.07 15.38 -17.55
C THR A 195 -14.89 14.20 -16.58
N ILE A 196 -14.98 14.48 -15.28
CA ILE A 196 -14.94 13.45 -14.25
C ILE A 196 -16.13 12.50 -14.36
N GLU A 197 -17.29 12.98 -14.80
CA GLU A 197 -18.47 12.15 -15.03
C GLU A 197 -18.26 11.13 -16.16
N ASP A 198 -17.44 11.45 -17.16
CA ASP A 198 -17.06 10.50 -18.20
C ASP A 198 -16.22 9.37 -17.61
N VAL A 199 -15.25 9.70 -16.73
CA VAL A 199 -14.42 8.72 -16.01
C VAL A 199 -15.28 7.79 -15.17
N ARG A 200 -16.21 8.35 -14.37
CA ARG A 200 -17.08 7.59 -13.47
C ARG A 200 -17.99 6.60 -14.19
N LYS A 201 -18.37 6.89 -15.44
CA LYS A 201 -19.22 6.03 -16.28
C LYS A 201 -18.46 4.90 -16.98
N CYS A 202 -17.13 4.96 -17.03
CA CYS A 202 -16.33 3.90 -17.63
C CYS A 202 -16.42 2.61 -16.82
N LYS A 203 -16.45 1.47 -17.51
CA LYS A 203 -16.42 0.15 -16.87
C LYS A 203 -15.02 -0.31 -16.50
N ASN A 204 -14.02 0.16 -17.24
CA ASN A 204 -12.63 -0.23 -17.12
C ASN A 204 -11.79 0.97 -16.76
N ARG A 205 -10.75 0.76 -15.96
CA ARG A 205 -9.77 1.80 -15.60
C ARG A 205 -9.14 2.38 -16.86
N LEU A 206 -9.01 3.71 -16.87
CA LEU A 206 -8.43 4.46 -17.96
C LEU A 206 -6.92 4.54 -17.84
N ILE A 207 -6.43 4.65 -16.60
CA ILE A 207 -5.01 4.54 -16.29
C ILE A 207 -4.69 3.05 -16.17
N SER A 208 -3.95 2.53 -17.16
CA SER A 208 -3.59 1.10 -17.19
C SER A 208 -2.40 0.84 -18.09
N PHE A 209 -1.65 -0.23 -17.80
CA PHE A 209 -0.65 -0.76 -18.70
C PHE A 209 -1.27 -1.30 -19.99
N SER A 210 -0.50 -1.29 -21.08
CA SER A 210 -0.86 -2.02 -22.29
C SER A 210 -0.91 -3.52 -22.01
N ASP A 211 -1.67 -4.27 -22.80
CA ASP A 211 -1.74 -5.73 -22.64
C ASP A 211 -0.36 -6.39 -22.82
N LYS A 212 0.44 -5.86 -23.74
CA LYS A 212 1.84 -6.26 -23.91
C LYS A 212 2.66 -6.07 -22.62
N MET A 213 2.56 -4.92 -21.97
CA MET A 213 3.32 -4.67 -20.74
C MET A 213 2.83 -5.54 -19.58
N LYS A 214 1.52 -5.82 -19.49
CA LYS A 214 1.00 -6.79 -18.50
C LYS A 214 1.60 -8.18 -18.71
N GLU A 215 1.70 -8.64 -19.96
CA GLU A 215 2.35 -9.90 -20.32
C GLU A 215 3.84 -9.90 -19.97
N GLU A 216 4.57 -8.82 -20.31
CA GLU A 216 6.01 -8.69 -20.00
C GLU A 216 6.29 -8.61 -18.48
N LYS A 217 5.39 -8.00 -17.69
CA LYS A 217 5.51 -7.91 -16.23
C LYS A 217 5.21 -9.23 -15.51
N LYS A 218 4.33 -10.07 -16.06
CA LYS A 218 3.82 -11.27 -15.38
C LYS A 218 4.96 -12.20 -14.90
N PRO A 219 5.98 -12.56 -15.70
CA PRO A 219 7.09 -13.39 -15.24
C PRO A 219 7.87 -12.79 -14.07
N LEU A 220 8.03 -11.46 -14.01
CA LEU A 220 8.71 -10.79 -12.90
C LEU A 220 7.90 -10.92 -11.60
N LYS A 221 6.58 -10.75 -11.68
CA LYS A 221 5.68 -10.89 -10.51
C LYS A 221 5.65 -12.32 -9.99
N GLU A 222 5.60 -13.30 -10.90
CA GLU A 222 5.71 -14.73 -10.56
C GLU A 222 7.07 -15.06 -9.92
N PHE A 223 8.14 -14.46 -10.43
CA PHE A 223 9.49 -14.61 -9.88
C PHE A 223 9.59 -14.07 -8.44
N LEU A 224 9.12 -12.84 -8.18
CA LEU A 224 9.12 -12.24 -6.85
C LEU A 224 8.29 -13.08 -5.88
N THR A 225 7.11 -13.53 -6.31
CA THR A 225 6.27 -14.40 -5.49
C THR A 225 6.99 -15.68 -5.08
N LYS A 226 7.63 -16.35 -6.04
CA LYS A 226 8.33 -17.62 -5.80
C LYS A 226 9.60 -17.45 -4.94
N ASN A 227 10.41 -16.45 -5.24
CA ASN A 227 11.78 -16.37 -4.73
C ASN A 227 11.95 -15.36 -3.58
N LEU A 228 11.05 -14.40 -3.43
CA LEU A 228 11.09 -13.40 -2.36
C LEU A 228 9.99 -13.64 -1.34
N TYR A 229 8.72 -13.56 -1.73
CA TYR A 229 7.59 -13.64 -0.76
C TYR A 229 7.50 -15.00 -0.08
N ASN A 230 7.75 -16.08 -0.83
CA ASN A 230 7.79 -17.44 -0.28
C ASN A 230 9.15 -17.84 0.32
N HIS A 231 10.12 -16.92 0.37
CA HIS A 231 11.42 -17.21 0.97
C HIS A 231 11.26 -17.45 2.47
N TYR A 232 11.87 -18.51 3.01
CA TYR A 232 11.65 -18.94 4.41
C TYR A 232 11.93 -17.84 5.44
N LYS A 233 12.87 -16.93 5.18
CA LYS A 233 13.15 -15.78 6.07
C LYS A 233 12.00 -14.78 6.09
N VAL A 234 11.40 -14.49 4.94
CA VAL A 234 10.26 -13.58 4.79
C VAL A 234 9.03 -14.19 5.46
N VAL A 235 8.74 -15.47 5.16
CA VAL A 235 7.66 -16.22 5.81
C VAL A 235 7.82 -16.26 7.33
N ARG A 236 9.02 -16.57 7.84
CA ARG A 236 9.30 -16.54 9.29
C ARG A 236 9.07 -15.17 9.92
N MET A 237 9.39 -14.09 9.20
CA MET A 237 9.16 -12.74 9.71
C MET A 237 7.67 -12.41 9.74
N SER A 238 6.95 -12.72 8.66
CA SER A 238 5.49 -12.57 8.58
C SER A 238 4.77 -13.32 9.71
N ASP A 239 5.13 -14.58 9.95
CA ASP A 239 4.54 -15.38 11.04
C ASP A 239 4.87 -14.84 12.44
N LYS A 240 6.06 -14.24 12.62
CA LYS A 240 6.40 -13.56 13.87
C LYS A 240 5.55 -12.31 14.07
N ALA A 241 5.44 -11.46 13.06
CA ALA A 241 4.61 -10.26 13.10
C ALA A 241 3.15 -10.60 13.44
N LYS A 242 2.58 -11.61 12.77
CA LYS A 242 1.21 -12.07 13.04
C LYS A 242 1.00 -12.52 14.49
N ARG A 243 1.95 -13.26 15.06
CA ARG A 243 1.89 -13.68 16.48
C ARG A 243 1.95 -12.48 17.42
N PHE A 244 2.89 -11.56 17.21
CA PHE A 244 3.03 -10.38 18.05
C PHE A 244 1.77 -9.52 18.04
N ILE A 245 1.20 -9.26 16.86
CA ILE A 245 -0.06 -8.50 16.73
C ILE A 245 -1.21 -9.21 17.44
N LYS A 246 -1.33 -10.53 17.27
CA LYS A 246 -2.37 -11.32 17.94
C LYS A 246 -2.25 -11.26 19.46
N GLU A 247 -1.06 -11.47 19.99
CA GLU A 247 -0.82 -11.46 21.43
C GLU A 247 -1.04 -10.06 22.04
N LEU A 248 -0.63 -8.99 21.35
CA LEU A 248 -0.95 -7.61 21.72
C LEU A 248 -2.47 -7.37 21.74
N PHE A 249 -3.18 -7.87 20.73
CA PHE A 249 -4.63 -7.69 20.66
C PHE A 249 -5.33 -8.42 21.82
N GLU A 250 -4.98 -9.67 22.08
CA GLU A 250 -5.58 -10.50 23.13
C GLU A 250 -5.35 -9.92 24.54
N ILE A 251 -4.14 -9.41 24.82
CA ILE A 251 -3.85 -8.81 26.13
C ILE A 251 -4.65 -7.52 26.34
N TYR A 252 -4.80 -6.68 25.32
CA TYR A 252 -5.57 -5.44 25.44
C TYR A 252 -7.08 -5.66 25.49
N ILE A 253 -7.60 -6.73 24.87
CA ILE A 253 -9.00 -7.12 25.03
C ILE A 253 -9.27 -7.67 26.42
N SER A 254 -8.39 -8.53 26.94
CA SER A 254 -8.58 -9.17 28.25
C SER A 254 -8.32 -8.23 29.43
N LYS A 255 -7.44 -7.24 29.24
CA LYS A 255 -7.05 -6.23 30.24
C LYS A 255 -6.97 -4.83 29.61
N PRO A 256 -8.10 -4.20 29.28
CA PRO A 256 -8.14 -2.87 28.67
C PRO A 256 -7.47 -1.77 29.51
N GLU A 257 -7.30 -1.97 30.81
CA GLU A 257 -6.63 -1.05 31.73
C GLU A 257 -5.15 -0.84 31.38
N GLN A 258 -4.56 -1.75 30.58
CA GLN A 258 -3.18 -1.63 30.09
C GLN A 258 -3.05 -0.70 28.88
N LEU A 259 -4.16 -0.30 28.25
CA LEU A 259 -4.14 0.68 27.15
C LEU A 259 -3.92 2.10 27.69
N PRO A 260 -3.40 3.04 26.88
CA PRO A 260 -3.41 4.45 27.23
C PRO A 260 -4.83 4.97 27.53
N TYR A 261 -4.97 5.90 28.48
CA TYR A 261 -6.27 6.44 28.88
C TYR A 261 -7.09 7.03 27.71
N SER A 262 -6.44 7.61 26.71
CA SER A 262 -7.11 8.10 25.50
C SER A 262 -7.79 6.97 24.73
N THR A 263 -7.14 5.81 24.60
CA THR A 263 -7.72 4.62 23.98
C THR A 263 -8.80 3.98 24.85
N GLN A 264 -8.61 3.91 26.18
CA GLN A 264 -9.65 3.42 27.09
C GLN A 264 -10.96 4.21 26.96
N LYS A 265 -10.88 5.54 26.81
CA LYS A 265 -12.07 6.38 26.58
C LYS A 265 -12.81 6.00 25.29
N ARG A 266 -12.10 5.62 24.23
CA ARG A 266 -12.70 5.20 22.95
C ARG A 266 -13.44 3.87 23.03
N ILE A 267 -13.07 2.99 23.95
CA ILE A 267 -13.76 1.70 24.16
C ILE A 267 -15.25 1.91 24.45
N ASN A 268 -15.60 2.95 25.23
CA ASN A 268 -16.99 3.27 25.55
C ASN A 268 -17.77 3.82 24.35
N LEU A 269 -17.09 4.35 23.35
CA LEU A 269 -17.70 4.97 22.17
C LEU A 269 -17.82 3.98 21.01
N GLU A 270 -16.81 3.14 20.81
CA GLU A 270 -16.64 2.34 19.59
C GLU A 270 -16.60 0.83 19.86
N GLY A 271 -16.60 0.42 21.14
CA GLY A 271 -16.40 -0.96 21.56
C GLY A 271 -14.92 -1.33 21.69
N SER A 272 -14.65 -2.37 22.48
CA SER A 272 -13.28 -2.80 22.81
C SER A 272 -12.49 -3.24 21.59
N TYR A 273 -13.09 -4.09 20.74
CA TYR A 273 -12.43 -4.63 19.55
C TYR A 273 -11.97 -3.55 18.57
N ARG A 274 -12.84 -2.59 18.25
CA ARG A 274 -12.47 -1.51 17.32
C ARG A 274 -11.42 -0.59 17.93
N ALA A 275 -11.61 -0.15 19.17
CA ALA A 275 -10.66 0.74 19.83
C ALA A 275 -9.25 0.12 19.97
N VAL A 276 -9.16 -1.19 20.29
CA VAL A 276 -7.89 -1.93 20.32
C VAL A 276 -7.30 -2.06 18.91
N CYS A 277 -8.13 -2.39 17.92
CA CYS A 277 -7.70 -2.47 16.53
C CYS A 277 -7.10 -1.16 16.03
N ASP A 278 -7.77 -0.03 16.27
CA ASP A 278 -7.29 1.29 15.87
C ASP A 278 -6.01 1.67 16.60
N TYR A 279 -5.89 1.32 17.89
CA TYR A 279 -4.68 1.56 18.66
C TYR A 279 -3.48 0.78 18.12
N ILE A 280 -3.65 -0.52 17.84
CA ILE A 280 -2.59 -1.36 17.27
C ILE A 280 -2.25 -0.92 15.84
N ALA A 281 -3.24 -0.65 15.00
CA ALA A 281 -3.01 -0.21 13.63
C ALA A 281 -2.31 1.15 13.56
N GLY A 282 -2.49 2.02 14.56
CA GLY A 282 -1.78 3.31 14.65
C GLY A 282 -0.34 3.24 15.17
N MET A 283 0.18 2.05 15.50
CA MET A 283 1.56 1.90 15.95
C MET A 283 2.54 1.89 14.77
N THR A 284 3.79 2.25 15.03
CA THR A 284 4.91 1.90 14.14
C THR A 284 5.46 0.53 14.50
N ASP A 285 6.16 -0.15 13.58
CA ASP A 285 6.85 -1.43 13.83
C ASP A 285 7.70 -1.39 15.09
N ARG A 286 8.48 -0.32 15.24
CA ARG A 286 9.34 -0.13 16.40
C ARG A 286 8.53 0.01 17.69
N TYR A 287 7.49 0.84 17.67
CA TYR A 287 6.64 1.03 18.85
C TYR A 287 5.92 -0.26 19.24
N ALA A 288 5.36 -1.00 18.28
CA ALA A 288 4.70 -2.28 18.52
C ALA A 288 5.64 -3.30 19.16
N LEU A 289 6.90 -3.38 18.71
CA LEU A 289 7.92 -4.24 19.30
C LEU A 289 8.33 -3.80 20.72
N GLU A 290 8.46 -2.50 20.96
CA GLU A 290 8.75 -1.97 22.30
C GLU A 290 7.59 -2.25 23.26
N GLU A 291 6.36 -2.07 22.82
CA GLU A 291 5.16 -2.33 23.61
C GLU A 291 5.00 -3.81 23.92
N TYR A 292 5.23 -4.68 22.92
CA TYR A 292 5.25 -6.12 23.14
C TYR A 292 6.28 -6.52 24.20
N LYS A 293 7.48 -5.96 24.16
CA LYS A 293 8.50 -6.22 25.19
C LYS A 293 8.04 -5.79 26.59
N LYS A 294 7.44 -4.62 26.74
CA LYS A 294 6.93 -4.14 28.04
C LYS A 294 5.85 -5.04 28.64
N LEU A 295 5.03 -5.64 27.79
CA LEU A 295 3.89 -6.47 28.22
C LEU A 295 4.29 -7.91 28.56
N PHE A 296 5.30 -8.45 27.87
CA PHE A 296 5.65 -9.88 27.96
C PHE A 296 7.02 -10.16 28.58
N ASP A 297 7.94 -9.19 28.63
CA ASP A 297 9.26 -9.35 29.26
C ASP A 297 9.26 -8.71 30.67
N PRO A 298 9.31 -9.50 31.76
CA PRO A 298 9.26 -8.98 33.12
C PRO A 298 10.48 -8.15 33.52
N LEU A 299 11.55 -8.17 32.71
CA LEU A 299 12.75 -7.37 32.95
C LEU A 299 12.67 -5.98 32.32
N VAL A 300 11.67 -5.74 31.47
CA VAL A 300 11.46 -4.45 30.81
C VAL A 300 10.58 -3.56 31.69
N LYS A 301 11.03 -2.32 31.93
CA LYS A 301 10.27 -1.34 32.71
C LYS A 301 9.15 -0.71 31.87
N VAL A 302 7.98 -0.54 32.51
CA VAL A 302 6.81 0.17 31.98
C VAL A 302 6.82 1.62 32.45
#